data_AF-A0A455U9X0-F1
#
_entry.id   AF-A0A455U9X0-F1
#
_cell.length_a   1.000
_cell.length_b   1.000
_cell.length_c   1.000
_cell.angle_alpha   90.00
_cell.angle_beta   90.00
_cell.angle_gamma   90.00
#
_symmetry.space_group_name_H-M   'P 1'
#
loop_
_entity.id
_entity.type
_entity.pdbx_description
1 polymer ?
#
loop_
_entity_poly.entity_id
_entity_poly.type
_entity_poly.pdbx_seq_one_letter_code
_entity_poly.pdbx_strand_id
1 'polypeptide(L)' 'MEHPFGTLKAWMGATHFATKRFRNVSTEMSLHVLAYNMKRVIKILGVNEIMRAARA' A
#
# COMPACT_ATOMS: atom_id res chain seq x y z
N MET A 1 16.64 -6.85 -5.38
CA MET A 1 15.73 -7.07 -4.24
C MET A 1 14.74 -5.91 -4.17
N GLU A 2 13.45 -6.16 -4.01
CA GLU A 2 12.46 -5.09 -3.75
C GLU A 2 12.69 -4.54 -2.33
N HIS A 3 12.84 -3.22 -2.19
CA HIS A 3 13.02 -2.57 -0.88
C HIS A 3 11.71 -1.90 -0.45
N PRO A 4 10.86 -2.56 0.38
CA PRO A 4 9.47 -2.15 0.56
C PRO A 4 9.30 -0.71 1.02
N PHE A 5 10.10 -0.32 2.01
CA PHE A 5 10.08 1.03 2.55
C PHE A 5 10.55 2.08 1.52
N GLY A 6 11.58 1.74 0.75
CA GLY A 6 12.12 2.64 -0.29
C GLY A 6 11.12 2.84 -1.43
N THR A 7 10.50 1.76 -1.90
CA THR A 7 9.47 1.81 -2.95
C THR A 7 8.25 2.59 -2.50
N LEU A 8 7.75 2.31 -1.28
CA LEU A 8 6.60 3.02 -0.71
C LEU A 8 6.90 4.52 -0.61
N LYS A 9 8.06 4.90 -0.07
CA LYS A 9 8.47 6.30 0.07
C LYS A 9 8.61 7.00 -1.28
N ALA A 10 9.16 6.34 -2.28
CA ALA A 10 9.23 6.89 -3.65
C ALA A 10 7.83 7.08 -4.26
N TRP A 11 6.90 6.18 -3.99
CA TRP A 11 5.51 6.23 -4.47
C TRP A 11 4.67 7.32 -3.82
N MET A 12 4.88 7.62 -2.54
CA MET A 12 4.18 8.72 -1.86
C MET A 12 4.53 10.11 -2.44
N GLY A 13 5.63 10.23 -3.21
CA GLY A 13 6.08 11.50 -3.78
C GLY A 13 6.80 12.40 -2.76
N ALA A 14 7.28 13.55 -3.24
CA ALA A 14 8.04 14.51 -2.42
C ALA A 14 7.14 15.38 -1.50
N THR A 15 5.85 15.50 -1.82
CA THR A 15 4.88 16.26 -1.03
C THR A 15 4.35 15.40 0.11
N HIS A 16 4.76 15.72 1.33
CA HIS A 16 4.44 14.99 2.54
C HIS A 16 3.00 15.28 2.97
N PHE A 17 2.17 14.25 3.00
CA PHE A 17 0.81 14.17 3.53
C PHE A 17 -0.17 15.30 3.18
N ALA A 18 -1.29 14.95 2.55
CA ALA A 18 -2.38 15.89 2.29
C ALA A 18 -3.10 16.33 3.58
N THR A 19 -3.02 15.52 4.63
CA THR A 19 -3.74 15.74 5.88
C THR A 19 -2.86 16.33 7.00
N LYS A 20 -3.51 17.00 7.96
CA LYS A 20 -2.88 17.50 9.19
C LYS A 20 -3.37 16.71 10.41
N ARG A 21 -2.58 16.73 11.48
CA ARG A 21 -2.77 15.99 12.76
C ARG A 21 -2.44 14.50 12.63
N PHE A 22 -1.82 13.95 13.67
CA PHE A 22 -1.29 12.58 13.68
C PHE A 22 -2.33 11.51 13.31
N ARG A 23 -3.57 11.63 13.79
CA ARG A 23 -4.63 10.67 13.47
C ARG A 23 -4.87 10.57 11.96
N ASN A 24 -4.97 11.71 11.28
CA ASN A 24 -5.28 11.75 9.85
C ASN A 24 -4.07 11.32 9.01
N VAL A 25 -2.88 11.79 9.39
CA VAL A 25 -1.60 11.39 8.76
C VAL A 25 -1.38 9.88 8.88
N SER A 26 -1.69 9.31 10.05
CA SER A 26 -1.62 7.87 10.27
C SER A 26 -2.57 7.12 9.33
N THR A 27 -3.81 7.58 9.19
CA THR A 27 -4.77 7.01 8.23
C THR A 27 -4.25 7.08 6.79
N GLU A 28 -3.69 8.21 6.37
CA GLU A 28 -3.11 8.38 5.03
C GLU A 28 -1.93 7.42 4.79
N MET A 29 -1.02 7.30 5.76
CA MET A 29 0.07 6.33 5.71
C MET A 29 -0.45 4.88 5.65
N SER A 30 -1.48 4.53 6.44
CA SER A 30 -2.09 3.20 6.39
C SER A 30 -2.69 2.89 5.02
N LEU A 31 -3.33 3.86 4.37
CA LEU A 31 -3.87 3.68 3.01
C LEU A 31 -2.77 3.48 1.97
N HIS A 32 -1.65 4.21 2.05
CA HIS A 32 -0.50 3.98 1.18
C HIS A 32 0.07 2.58 1.35
N VAL A 33 0.27 2.12 2.60
CA VAL A 33 0.75 0.77 2.90
C VAL A 33 -0.22 -0.28 2.37
N LEU A 34 -1.53 -0.08 2.56
CA LEU A 34 -2.57 -0.98 2.05
C LEU A 34 -2.52 -1.08 0.52
N ALA A 35 -2.47 0.04 -0.18
CA ALA A 35 -2.39 0.06 -1.65
C ALA A 35 -1.12 -0.64 -2.16
N TYR A 36 0.03 -0.38 -1.52
CA TYR A 36 1.28 -1.06 -1.85
C TYR A 36 1.18 -2.57 -1.62
N ASN A 37 0.62 -2.99 -0.48
CA ASN A 37 0.44 -4.41 -0.17
C ASN A 37 -0.48 -5.09 -1.18
N MET A 38 -1.59 -4.45 -1.58
CA MET A 38 -2.48 -5.00 -2.60
C MET A 38 -1.77 -5.17 -3.94
N LYS A 39 -1.01 -4.15 -4.38
CA LYS A 39 -0.20 -4.26 -5.60
C LYS A 39 0.80 -5.43 -5.51
N ARG A 40 1.46 -5.58 -4.37
CA ARG A 40 2.44 -6.65 -4.14
C ARG A 40 1.79 -8.03 -4.13
N VAL A 41 0.65 -8.19 -3.46
CA VAL A 41 -0.10 -9.45 -3.40
C VAL A 41 -0.60 -9.83 -4.79
N ILE A 42 -1.11 -8.89 -5.58
CA ILE A 42 -1.47 -9.11 -7.00
C ILE A 42 -0.25 -9.59 -7.80
N LYS A 43 0.93 -9.01 -7.58
CA LYS A 43 2.16 -9.42 -8.27
C LYS A 43 2.64 -10.83 -7.89
N ILE A 44 2.43 -11.24 -6.64
CA ILE A 44 2.90 -12.54 -6.13
C ILE A 44 1.90 -13.66 -6.46
N LEU A 45 0.61 -13.46 -6.19
CA LEU A 45 -0.42 -14.49 -6.29
C LEU A 45 -1.27 -14.40 -7.56
N GLY A 46 -1.36 -13.21 -8.18
CA GLY A 46 -2.29 -12.96 -9.27
C GLY A 46 -3.73 -12.74 -8.80
N VAL A 47 -4.55 -12.09 -9.64
CA VAL A 47 -5.93 -11.70 -9.29
C VAL A 47 -6.84 -12.91 -9.06
N ASN A 48 -6.68 -13.99 -9.82
CA ASN A 48 -7.55 -15.16 -9.75
C ASN A 48 -7.46 -15.88 -8.39
N GLU A 49 -6.25 -16.05 -7.84
CA GLU A 49 -6.06 -16.68 -6.52
C GLU A 49 -6.61 -15.80 -5.40
N ILE A 50 -6.44 -14.48 -5.51
CA ILE A 50 -7.00 -13.52 -4.54
C ILE A 50 -8.52 -13.61 -4.52
N MET A 51 -9.17 -13.65 -5.69
CA MET A 51 -10.62 -13.75 -5.79
C MET A 51 -11.17 -15.08 -5.28
N ARG A 52 -10.40 -16.18 -5.44
CA ARG A 52 -10.75 -17.47 -4.83
C ARG A 52 -10.69 -17.39 -3.31
N ALA A 53 -9.60 -16.87 -2.75
CA ALA A 53 -9.41 -16.74 -1.31
C ALA A 53 -10.45 -15.82 -0.66
N ALA A 54 -10.88 -14.76 -1.34
CA ALA A 54 -11.87 -13.81 -0.82
C ALA A 54 -13.32 -14.33 -0.82
N ARG A 55 -13.61 -15.42 -1.53
CA ARG A 55 -14.94 -16.05 -1.61
C ARG A 55 -15.11 -17.24 -0.67
N ALA A 56 -14.02 -17.73 -0.09
CA ALA A 56 -14.01 -18.78 0.93
C ALA A 56 -14.34 -18.19 2.30
#